data_AF-A0A016T5F1-F1
#
_entry.id   AF-A0A016T5F1-F1
#
_cell.length_a   1.000
_cell.length_b   1.000
_cell.length_c   1.000
_cell.angle_alpha   90.00
_cell.angle_beta   90.00
_cell.angle_gamma   90.00
#
_symmetry.space_group_name_H-M   'P 1'
#
loop_
_entity.id
_entity.type
_entity.pdbx_description
1 polymer ?
#
loop_
_entity_poly.entity_id
_entity_poly.type
_entity_poly.pdbx_seq_one_letter_code
_entity_poly.pdbx_strand_id
1 'polypeptide(L)'
;MFSDIRGGGQVEMGPQQVVPGCGPKIYNRRSVPEFITCAMGGSIADEEEDNFVRGITQYFDGSSISCPHSKNGKYFVGRIFNSAGNVKSWVDGSTANYINPKSVIDWKLGPNYIYIDGNGWSTAPTVDDACFYLCKEPASSTP
;
A
#
# COMPACT_ATOMS: atom_id res chain seq x y z
N MET A 1 44.37 -10.74 30.79
CA MET A 1 42.95 -10.36 30.90
C MET A 1 42.80 -9.02 30.22
N PHE A 2 42.02 -8.98 29.15
CA PHE A 2 41.95 -7.86 28.22
C PHE A 2 41.30 -6.64 28.86
N SER A 3 41.96 -5.50 28.68
CA SER A 3 41.48 -4.16 28.99
C SER A 3 40.52 -3.66 27.92
N ASP A 4 39.50 -2.93 28.36
CA ASP A 4 38.50 -2.23 27.56
C ASP A 4 39.08 -1.29 26.50
N ILE A 5 38.54 -1.41 25.29
CA ILE A 5 38.83 -0.55 24.14
C ILE A 5 37.79 0.57 24.09
N ARG A 6 38.24 1.83 24.19
CA ARG A 6 37.54 2.97 23.58
C ARG A 6 37.70 2.88 22.07
N GLY A 7 36.63 3.05 21.30
CA GLY A 7 36.77 3.23 19.86
C GLY A 7 35.43 3.37 19.16
N GLY A 8 35.18 4.54 18.57
CA GLY A 8 34.16 4.69 17.55
C GLY A 8 34.48 3.79 16.36
N GLY A 9 33.48 3.07 15.88
CA GLY A 9 33.56 2.29 14.66
C GLY A 9 32.55 2.80 13.66
N GLN A 10 33.03 3.44 12.59
CA GLN A 10 32.30 3.54 11.34
C GLN A 10 31.98 2.11 10.89
N VAL A 11 30.72 1.84 10.57
CA VAL A 11 30.35 0.58 9.93
C VAL A 11 30.83 0.67 8.49
N GLU A 12 31.98 0.07 8.20
CA GLU A 12 32.43 -0.16 6.83
C GLU A 12 31.43 -1.10 6.15
N MET A 13 30.60 -0.55 5.26
CA MET A 13 29.88 -1.37 4.30
C MET A 13 30.90 -1.90 3.29
N GLY A 14 31.09 -3.22 3.28
CA GLY A 14 31.95 -3.91 2.33
C GLY A 14 31.59 -3.58 0.87
N PRO A 15 32.50 -3.86 -0.08
CA PRO A 15 32.33 -3.46 -1.47
C PRO A 15 31.02 -4.04 -2.04
N GLN A 16 30.10 -3.15 -2.41
CA GLN A 16 28.88 -3.50 -3.13
C GLN A 16 29.27 -4.23 -4.42
N GLN A 17 28.84 -5.49 -4.56
CA GLN A 17 28.86 -6.16 -5.85
C GLN A 17 27.90 -5.42 -6.78
N VAL A 18 28.47 -4.72 -7.76
CA VAL A 18 27.72 -4.07 -8.84
C VAL A 18 27.19 -5.16 -9.77
N VAL A 19 25.90 -5.44 -9.68
CA VAL A 19 25.21 -6.29 -10.67
C VAL A 19 25.09 -5.47 -11.97
N PRO A 20 25.72 -5.87 -13.09
CA PRO A 20 25.64 -5.12 -14.34
C PRO A 20 24.22 -5.21 -14.90
N GLY A 21 23.53 -4.07 -15.03
CA GLY A 21 22.21 -4.00 -15.69
C GLY A 21 21.10 -3.35 -14.87
N CYS A 22 21.30 -3.11 -13.57
CA CYS A 22 20.38 -2.34 -12.73
C CYS A 22 21.00 -0.98 -12.39
N GLY A 23 21.08 -0.08 -13.38
CA GLY A 23 21.29 1.34 -13.06
C GLY A 23 20.17 1.81 -12.11
N PRO A 24 20.45 2.74 -11.17
CA PRO A 24 19.42 3.25 -10.29
C PRO A 24 18.29 3.82 -11.16
N LYS A 25 17.13 3.16 -11.15
CA LYS A 25 15.92 3.76 -11.71
C LYS A 25 15.70 5.06 -10.94
N ILE A 26 15.72 6.18 -11.65
CA ILE A 26 15.36 7.47 -11.08
C ILE A 26 13.86 7.43 -10.88
N TYR A 27 13.42 6.97 -9.72
CA TYR A 27 12.03 7.13 -9.31
C TYR A 27 11.80 8.63 -9.07
N ASN A 28 10.80 9.22 -9.72
CA ASN A 28 10.36 10.56 -9.36
C ASN A 28 10.04 10.57 -7.86
N ARG A 29 10.84 11.30 -7.07
CA ARG A 29 10.65 11.39 -5.63
C ARG A 29 9.31 12.10 -5.39
N ARG A 30 8.29 11.33 -5.03
CA ARG A 30 7.09 11.87 -4.39
C ARG A 30 7.39 12.10 -2.92
N SER A 31 6.89 13.20 -2.39
CA SER A 31 6.83 13.36 -0.93
C SER A 31 5.88 12.31 -0.35
N VAL A 32 6.12 11.91 0.90
CA VAL A 32 5.25 10.98 1.63
C VAL A 32 3.79 11.46 1.64
N PRO A 33 3.48 12.76 1.88
CA PRO A 33 2.11 13.27 1.81
C PRO A 33 1.45 13.12 0.43
N GLU A 34 2.18 13.35 -0.67
CA GLU A 34 1.66 13.19 -2.03
C GLU A 34 1.36 11.72 -2.33
N PHE A 35 2.20 10.80 -1.86
CA PHE A 35 1.98 9.38 -2.03
C PHE A 35 0.78 8.87 -1.22
N ILE A 36 0.64 9.30 0.03
CA ILE A 36 -0.53 8.98 0.87
C ILE A 36 -1.81 9.55 0.24
N THR A 37 -1.75 10.79 -0.28
CA THR A 37 -2.88 11.42 -0.96
C THR A 37 -3.29 10.64 -2.20
N CYS A 38 -2.33 10.17 -3.00
CA CYS A 38 -2.60 9.32 -4.14
C CYS A 38 -3.27 8.00 -3.72
N ALA A 39 -2.70 7.30 -2.73
CA ALA A 39 -3.25 6.04 -2.26
C ALA A 39 -4.67 6.21 -1.68
N MET A 40 -4.94 7.32 -1.00
CA MET A 40 -6.29 7.63 -0.52
C MET A 40 -7.30 7.84 -1.65
N GLY A 41 -6.84 8.32 -2.81
CA GLY A 41 -7.63 8.49 -4.03
C GLY A 41 -7.79 7.23 -4.86
N GLY A 42 -7.17 6.11 -4.47
CA GLY A 42 -7.27 4.85 -5.19
C GLY A 42 -8.69 4.27 -5.19
N SER A 43 -8.99 3.54 -6.26
CA SER A 43 -10.26 2.86 -6.49
C SER A 43 -10.05 1.57 -7.27
N ILE A 44 -10.99 0.65 -7.14
CA ILE A 44 -11.07 -0.58 -7.94
C ILE A 44 -12.34 -0.52 -8.76
N ALA A 45 -12.18 -0.47 -10.08
CA ALA A 45 -13.28 -0.35 -11.02
C ALA A 45 -13.90 -1.71 -11.35
N ASP A 46 -13.07 -2.74 -11.54
CA ASP A 46 -13.48 -4.02 -12.10
C ASP A 46 -12.63 -5.21 -11.63
N GLU A 47 -12.94 -6.37 -12.20
CA GLU A 47 -12.28 -7.65 -11.90
C GLU A 47 -10.83 -7.71 -12.38
N GLU A 48 -10.50 -7.04 -13.48
CA GLU A 48 -9.13 -7.03 -14.00
C GLU A 48 -8.22 -6.24 -13.05
N GLU A 49 -8.67 -5.07 -12.59
CA GLU A 49 -7.95 -4.27 -11.60
C GLU A 49 -7.82 -5.02 -10.25
N ASP A 50 -8.86 -5.70 -9.79
CA ASP A 50 -8.82 -6.53 -8.57
C ASP A 50 -7.79 -7.65 -8.68
N ASN A 51 -7.80 -8.39 -9.80
CA ASN A 51 -6.84 -9.47 -10.06
C ASN A 51 -5.41 -8.94 -10.14
N PHE A 52 -5.20 -7.79 -10.78
CA PHE A 52 -3.90 -7.14 -10.84
C PHE A 52 -3.38 -6.77 -9.43
N VAL A 53 -4.22 -6.10 -8.63
CA VAL A 53 -3.87 -5.71 -7.26
C VAL A 53 -3.59 -6.93 -6.38
N ARG A 54 -4.38 -8.00 -6.50
CA ARG A 54 -4.13 -9.29 -5.83
C ARG A 54 -2.80 -9.90 -6.24
N GLY A 55 -2.48 -9.85 -7.53
CA GLY A 55 -1.18 -10.27 -8.05
C GLY A 55 -0.03 -9.56 -7.36
N ILE A 56 -0.10 -8.23 -7.18
CA ILE A 56 0.92 -7.46 -6.45
C ILE A 56 1.13 -8.06 -5.05
N THR A 57 0.04 -8.35 -4.31
CA THR A 57 0.13 -8.90 -2.95
C THR A 57 0.72 -10.31 -2.88
N GLN A 58 0.65 -11.08 -3.97
CA GLN A 58 1.22 -12.43 -4.04
C GLN A 58 2.72 -12.41 -4.37
N TYR A 59 3.15 -11.51 -5.25
CA TYR A 59 4.56 -11.44 -5.69
C TYR A 59 5.43 -10.55 -4.81
N PHE A 60 4.82 -9.62 -4.07
CA PHE A 60 5.50 -8.82 -3.08
C PHE A 60 5.09 -9.27 -1.68
N ASP A 61 5.90 -10.14 -1.08
CA ASP A 61 5.72 -10.53 0.31
C ASP A 61 6.33 -9.46 1.22
N GLY A 62 5.46 -8.53 1.62
CA GLY A 62 5.80 -7.47 2.54
C GLY A 62 6.24 -7.93 3.92
N SER A 63 6.08 -9.21 4.28
CA SER A 63 6.58 -9.76 5.55
C SER A 63 8.11 -9.79 5.62
N SER A 64 8.80 -9.77 4.47
CA SER A 64 10.25 -9.68 4.37
C SER A 64 10.82 -8.30 4.74
N ILE A 65 9.98 -7.27 4.74
CA ILE A 65 10.31 -5.92 5.18
C ILE A 65 9.66 -5.77 6.56
N SER A 66 10.46 -5.68 7.61
CA SER A 66 9.99 -5.63 8.99
C SER A 66 8.92 -4.55 9.19
N CYS A 67 7.65 -4.95 9.16
CA CYS A 67 6.53 -4.08 9.50
C CYS A 67 6.24 -4.24 10.99
N PRO A 68 6.30 -3.18 11.80
CA PRO A 68 6.10 -3.26 13.25
C PRO A 68 4.63 -3.53 13.64
N HIS A 69 3.70 -3.51 12.68
CA HIS A 69 2.28 -3.71 12.94
C HIS A 69 1.90 -5.19 12.86
N SER A 70 1.21 -5.69 13.89
CA SER A 70 0.81 -7.10 14.08
C SER A 70 -0.11 -7.68 13.00
N LYS A 71 -0.55 -6.86 12.03
CA LYS A 71 -1.37 -7.28 10.88
C LYS A 71 -0.46 -7.33 9.65
N ASN A 72 0.36 -8.38 9.57
CA ASN A 72 1.25 -8.65 8.45
C ASN A 72 0.56 -8.41 7.09
N GLY A 73 1.16 -7.56 6.25
CA GLY A 73 0.94 -7.58 4.80
C GLY A 73 -0.34 -6.93 4.27
N LYS A 74 -0.99 -6.04 5.03
CA LYS A 74 -2.15 -5.29 4.51
C LYS A 74 -1.70 -4.14 3.60
N TYR A 75 -2.17 -4.15 2.36
CA TYR A 75 -1.98 -3.08 1.40
C TYR A 75 -3.18 -2.15 1.45
N PHE A 76 -2.95 -0.89 1.82
CA PHE A 76 -3.97 0.14 1.72
C PHE A 76 -4.19 0.50 0.26
N VAL A 77 -5.44 0.45 -0.19
CA VAL A 77 -5.81 0.65 -1.60
C VAL A 77 -6.55 1.95 -1.82
N GLY A 78 -7.38 2.36 -0.87
CA GLY A 78 -8.21 3.53 -1.02
C GLY A 78 -9.26 3.64 0.07
N ARG A 79 -10.17 4.60 -0.09
CA ARG A 79 -11.21 4.88 0.89
C ARG A 79 -12.58 4.90 0.23
N ILE A 80 -13.54 4.25 0.88
CA ILE A 80 -14.94 4.26 0.48
C ILE A 80 -15.74 5.03 1.53
N PHE A 81 -16.56 5.97 1.08
CA PHE A 81 -17.57 6.63 1.90
C PHE A 81 -18.88 5.87 1.79
N ASN A 82 -19.45 5.50 2.93
CA ASN A 82 -20.81 4.95 3.03
C ASN A 82 -21.74 6.05 3.55
N SER A 83 -22.63 6.53 2.69
CA SER A 83 -23.56 7.63 3.01
C SER A 83 -24.88 7.10 3.60
N ALA A 84 -25.65 8.02 4.20
CA ALA A 84 -27.02 7.73 4.61
C ALA A 84 -27.84 7.33 3.36
N GLY A 85 -28.28 6.06 3.31
CA GLY A 85 -28.85 5.45 2.09
C GLY A 85 -28.07 4.25 1.58
N ASN A 86 -26.99 3.83 2.26
CA ASN A 86 -26.15 2.66 1.92
C ASN A 86 -25.44 2.76 0.56
N VAL A 87 -25.40 3.96 -0.04
CA VAL A 87 -24.61 4.24 -1.24
C VAL A 87 -23.15 4.31 -0.85
N LYS A 88 -22.32 3.55 -1.56
CA LYS A 88 -20.88 3.45 -1.32
C LYS A 88 -20.12 3.98 -2.51
N SER A 89 -19.25 4.95 -2.27
CA SER A 89 -18.45 5.59 -3.31
C SER A 89 -17.01 5.71 -2.88
N TRP A 90 -16.10 5.57 -3.83
CA TRP A 90 -14.69 5.87 -3.65
C TRP A 90 -14.46 7.38 -3.49
N VAL A 91 -13.26 7.77 -3.07
CA VAL A 91 -12.86 9.19 -2.95
C VAL A 91 -12.86 9.90 -4.30
N ASP A 92 -12.57 9.20 -5.39
CA ASP A 92 -12.61 9.73 -6.75
C ASP A 92 -14.04 9.99 -7.28
N GLY A 93 -15.07 9.66 -6.49
CA GLY A 93 -16.48 9.84 -6.83
C GLY A 93 -17.11 8.64 -7.55
N SER A 94 -16.33 7.64 -7.95
CA SER A 94 -16.86 6.42 -8.57
C SER A 94 -17.65 5.58 -7.57
N THR A 95 -18.63 4.83 -8.06
CA THR A 95 -19.42 3.92 -7.21
C THR A 95 -18.62 2.65 -6.90
N ALA A 96 -18.67 2.18 -5.65
CA ALA A 96 -17.94 1.00 -5.21
C ALA A 96 -18.67 -0.32 -5.53
N ASN A 97 -19.35 -0.38 -6.69
CA ASN A 97 -20.24 -1.48 -7.07
C ASN A 97 -19.53 -2.83 -7.19
N TYR A 98 -18.24 -2.82 -7.56
CA TYR A 98 -17.46 -4.03 -7.68
C TYR A 98 -17.08 -4.64 -6.32
N ILE A 99 -16.54 -3.82 -5.41
CA ILE A 99 -16.05 -4.29 -4.09
C ILE A 99 -17.19 -4.55 -3.10
N ASN A 100 -18.19 -3.68 -3.07
CA ASN A 100 -19.29 -3.75 -2.11
C ASN A 100 -19.90 -5.17 -1.96
N PRO A 101 -20.35 -5.85 -3.03
CA PRO A 101 -20.96 -7.18 -2.92
C PRO A 101 -19.96 -8.32 -2.65
N LYS A 102 -18.67 -8.12 -2.93
CA LYS A 102 -17.62 -9.16 -2.78
C LYS A 102 -16.93 -9.14 -1.42
N SER A 103 -17.24 -8.12 -0.62
CA SER A 103 -16.59 -7.89 0.65
C SER A 103 -17.44 -8.39 1.81
N VAL A 104 -16.81 -9.11 2.74
CA VAL A 104 -17.37 -9.40 4.08
C VAL A 104 -17.17 -8.21 5.04
N ILE A 105 -17.15 -7.00 4.49
CA ILE A 105 -16.89 -5.77 5.23
C ILE A 105 -18.16 -5.35 5.97
N ASP A 106 -18.02 -5.12 7.28
CA ASP A 106 -19.01 -4.39 8.06
C ASP A 106 -18.86 -2.88 7.81
N TRP A 107 -19.79 -2.32 7.04
CA TRP A 107 -19.70 -0.95 6.55
C TRP A 107 -20.19 0.04 7.60
N LYS A 108 -19.28 0.89 8.08
CA LYS A 108 -19.65 1.99 8.98
C LYS A 108 -20.15 3.18 8.18
N LEU A 109 -21.08 3.95 8.72
CA LEU A 109 -21.44 5.25 8.15
C LEU A 109 -20.20 6.16 8.13
N GLY A 110 -20.01 6.87 7.02
CA GLY A 110 -18.83 7.71 6.80
C GLY A 110 -17.65 6.96 6.15
N PRO A 111 -16.40 7.34 6.45
CA PRO A 111 -15.22 6.80 5.77
C PRO A 111 -14.88 5.38 6.23
N ASN A 112 -14.55 4.51 5.28
CA ASN A 112 -14.03 3.17 5.48
C ASN A 112 -12.73 3.02 4.69
N TYR A 113 -11.63 2.69 5.36
CA TYR A 113 -10.32 2.51 4.74
C TYR A 113 -10.19 1.08 4.24
N ILE A 114 -9.91 0.93 2.94
CA ILE A 114 -9.96 -0.35 2.24
C ILE A 114 -8.56 -0.92 2.11
N TYR A 115 -8.46 -2.20 2.48
CA TYR A 115 -7.23 -2.96 2.46
C TYR A 115 -7.42 -4.25 1.69
N ILE A 116 -6.31 -4.74 1.14
CA ILE A 116 -6.22 -6.08 0.60
C ILE A 116 -5.08 -6.86 1.27
N ASP A 117 -5.35 -8.13 1.53
CA ASP A 117 -4.36 -9.13 1.95
C ASP A 117 -4.62 -10.47 1.21
N GLY A 118 -3.83 -11.50 1.52
CA GLY A 118 -3.96 -12.83 0.90
C GLY A 118 -5.34 -13.48 1.06
N ASN A 119 -6.18 -13.02 1.98
CA ASN A 119 -7.54 -13.52 2.20
C ASN A 119 -8.62 -12.65 1.53
N GLY A 120 -8.25 -11.51 0.95
CA GLY A 120 -9.14 -10.63 0.20
C GLY A 120 -9.30 -9.24 0.81
N TRP A 121 -10.48 -8.65 0.58
CA TRP A 121 -10.76 -7.26 0.91
C TRP A 121 -11.19 -7.10 2.38
N SER A 122 -10.62 -6.13 3.08
CA SER A 122 -10.95 -5.83 4.47
C SER A 122 -10.97 -4.31 4.75
N THR A 123 -11.45 -3.93 5.93
CA THR A 123 -11.40 -2.55 6.43
C THR A 123 -10.57 -2.40 7.70
N ALA A 124 -10.06 -1.20 7.93
CA ALA A 124 -9.45 -0.78 9.18
C ALA A 124 -9.99 0.60 9.61
N PRO A 125 -9.89 0.97 10.91
CA PRO A 125 -10.40 2.25 11.41
C PRO A 125 -9.57 3.46 10.96
N THR A 126 -8.29 3.27 10.62
CA THR A 126 -7.37 4.33 10.18
C THR A 126 -6.45 3.81 9.08
N VAL A 127 -5.76 4.74 8.37
CA VAL A 127 -4.70 4.38 7.42
C VAL A 127 -3.42 3.88 8.10
N ASP A 128 -3.20 4.24 9.36
CA ASP A 128 -1.98 3.95 10.12
C ASP A 128 -1.72 2.45 10.34
N ASP A 129 -2.74 1.62 10.13
CA ASP A 129 -2.62 0.16 10.13
C ASP A 129 -1.96 -0.39 8.84
N ALA A 130 -1.62 0.46 7.86
CA ALA A 130 -1.04 0.06 6.58
C ALA A 130 0.50 -0.09 6.64
N CYS A 131 0.99 -1.26 6.25
CA CYS A 131 2.43 -1.45 5.97
C CYS A 131 2.80 -0.96 4.57
N PHE A 132 1.85 -1.04 3.62
CA PHE A 132 2.06 -0.72 2.22
C PHE A 132 0.86 0.06 1.70
N TYR A 133 1.12 0.96 0.75
CA TYR A 133 0.11 1.79 0.13
C TYR A 133 0.19 1.59 -1.38
N LEU A 134 -0.96 1.41 -2.03
CA LEU A 134 -1.07 1.32 -3.47
C LEU A 134 -1.62 2.66 -3.99
N CYS A 135 -0.82 3.32 -4.83
CA CYS A 135 -1.18 4.56 -5.50
C CYS A 135 -1.61 4.24 -6.93
N LYS A 136 -2.80 4.71 -7.32
CA LYS A 136 -3.33 4.60 -8.68
C LYS A 136 -3.32 5.98 -9.31
N GLU A 137 -2.78 6.08 -10.51
CA GLU A 137 -2.70 7.33 -11.26
C GLU A 137 -3.16 7.13 -12.70
N PRO A 138 -3.70 8.17 -13.33
CA PRO A 138 -3.87 8.16 -14.78
C PRO A 138 -2.51 7.90 -15.44
N ALA A 139 -2.50 7.06 -16.48
CA ALA A 139 -1.31 6.91 -17.31
C ALA A 139 -0.90 8.30 -17.83
N SER A 140 0.37 8.69 -17.62
CA SER A 140 0.87 9.92 -18.22
C SER A 140 0.81 9.77 -19.74
N SER A 141 0.26 10.75 -20.43
CA SER A 141 0.19 10.79 -21.89
C SER A 141 1.55 11.03 -22.56
N THR A 142 2.66 10.72 -21.88
CA THR A 142 4.02 10.91 -22.38
C THR A 142 4.73 9.56 -22.38
N PRO A 143 5.06 9.02 -23.57
CA PRO A 143 5.90 7.84 -23.73
C PRO A 143 7.31 8.05 -23.16
#